data_AF-A0A7Y8FQV6-F1
#
_entry.id   AF-A0A7Y8FQV6-F1
#
_cell.length_a   1.000
_cell.length_b   1.000
_cell.length_c   1.000
_cell.angle_alpha   90.00
_cell.angle_beta   90.00
_cell.angle_gamma   90.00
#
_symmetry.space_group_name_H-M   'P 1'
#
loop_
_entity.id
_entity.type
_entity.pdbx_description
1 polymer ?
#
loop_
_entity_poly.entity_id
_entity_poly.type
_entity_poly.pdbx_seq_one_letter_code
_entity_poly.pdbx_strand_id
1 'polypeptide(L)'
;MPQVKLPANYGAEGTYNKIQSVITFDAMADIVSATVTAAELKAKYDVLSVGLHVSTFTVAQAAKLKAYADLGGVLLLTCDNSTAAGMTNVLQVFGHTGSFVVTPSFTYSGVSSVSESFSSYFGNSEAVPLKGGGLLAITAAQLPVDSRVIATYGTNVLFWVVGGTKGRVVAFSDIDLAVIDVDGATIDNGQERFVNNMMAYVFDQVLVSAE
;
A
#
# COMPACT_ATOMS: atom_id res chain seq x y z
N MET A 1 -0.72 11.53 -1.13
CA MET A 1 -1.74 11.76 -0.10
C MET A 1 -1.39 12.99 0.75
N PRO A 2 -1.93 14.18 0.44
CA PRO A 2 -1.64 15.42 1.18
C PRO A 2 -2.10 15.37 2.64
N GLN A 3 -3.20 14.68 2.93
CA GLN A 3 -3.81 14.60 4.26
C GLN A 3 -2.95 13.91 5.33
N VAL A 4 -2.00 13.04 4.92
CA VAL A 4 -1.15 12.26 5.82
C VAL A 4 -0.11 13.11 6.56
N LYS A 5 0.24 14.27 6.01
CA LYS A 5 1.22 15.19 6.62
C LYS A 5 0.58 16.23 7.53
N LEU A 6 -0.75 16.23 7.64
CA LEU A 6 -1.47 17.26 8.37
C LEU A 6 -1.51 16.92 9.86
N PRO A 7 -1.05 17.81 10.75
CA PRO A 7 -1.02 17.56 12.19
C PRO A 7 -2.40 17.25 12.80
N ALA A 8 -3.47 17.82 12.22
CA ALA A 8 -4.84 17.54 12.66
C ALA A 8 -5.27 16.08 12.39
N ASN A 9 -4.68 15.43 11.39
CA ASN A 9 -4.98 14.04 11.06
C ASN A 9 -3.97 13.08 11.70
N TYR A 10 -2.68 13.44 11.70
CA TYR A 10 -1.58 12.61 12.20
C TYR A 10 -0.60 13.43 13.04
N GLY A 11 -0.39 13.01 14.29
CA GLY A 11 0.50 13.68 15.24
C GLY A 11 -0.08 13.64 16.65
N ALA A 12 0.66 14.13 17.65
CA ALA A 12 0.29 14.00 19.07
C ALA A 12 -1.15 14.47 19.40
N GLU A 13 -1.65 15.47 18.69
CA GLU A 13 -2.98 16.06 18.87
C GLU A 13 -3.96 15.74 17.71
N GLY A 14 -3.56 14.87 16.78
CA GLY A 14 -4.35 14.51 15.61
C GLY A 14 -5.36 13.40 15.87
N THR A 15 -6.21 13.11 14.88
CA THR A 15 -7.13 11.95 14.93
C THR A 15 -6.38 10.62 15.13
N TYR A 16 -5.27 10.43 14.40
CA TYR A 16 -4.32 9.35 14.66
C TYR A 16 -3.13 9.91 15.48
N ASN A 17 -3.11 9.60 16.78
CA ASN A 17 -2.22 10.23 17.76
C ASN A 17 -1.14 9.32 18.35
N LYS A 18 -0.87 8.19 17.72
CA LYS A 18 0.17 7.25 18.20
C LYS A 18 1.59 7.58 17.74
N ILE A 19 1.74 8.57 16.86
CA ILE A 19 3.02 9.02 16.32
C ILE A 19 3.20 10.51 16.56
N GLN A 20 4.44 10.97 16.59
CA GLN A 20 4.73 12.40 16.77
C GLN A 20 4.42 13.21 15.50
N SER A 21 4.87 12.73 14.35
CA SER A 21 4.70 13.38 13.05
C SER A 21 5.03 12.41 11.91
N VAL A 22 4.51 12.69 10.70
CA VAL A 22 4.94 11.99 9.48
C VAL A 22 5.93 12.86 8.71
N ILE A 23 7.12 12.31 8.45
CA ILE A 23 8.15 12.95 7.62
C ILE A 23 8.42 12.04 6.42
N THR A 24 8.51 12.63 5.22
CA THR A 24 8.70 11.86 3.98
C THR A 24 9.99 12.25 3.28
N PHE A 25 10.70 11.26 2.77
CA PHE A 25 11.90 11.42 1.96
C PHE A 25 11.78 10.57 0.69
N ASP A 26 12.47 10.96 -0.38
CA ASP A 26 12.64 10.10 -1.54
C ASP A 26 13.68 9.02 -1.25
N ALA A 27 13.23 7.77 -1.15
CA ALA A 27 14.07 6.62 -0.85
C ALA A 27 14.62 5.92 -2.10
N MET A 28 14.31 6.38 -3.32
CA MET A 28 14.59 5.64 -4.56
C MET A 28 16.08 5.34 -4.74
N ALA A 29 16.96 6.30 -4.47
CA ALA A 29 18.41 6.11 -4.58
C ALA A 29 18.93 5.00 -3.65
N ASP A 30 18.39 4.92 -2.43
CA ASP A 30 18.74 3.87 -1.47
C ASP A 30 18.16 2.51 -1.88
N ILE A 31 16.93 2.47 -2.42
CA ILE A 31 16.29 1.25 -2.91
C ILE A 31 17.03 0.68 -4.12
N VAL A 32 17.49 1.49 -5.07
CA VAL A 32 18.18 0.98 -6.26
C VAL A 32 19.67 0.73 -6.05
N SER A 33 20.26 1.29 -4.99
CA SER A 33 21.68 1.11 -4.67
C SER A 33 22.03 -0.36 -4.43
N ALA A 34 23.14 -0.79 -5.03
CA ALA A 34 23.71 -2.13 -4.83
C ALA A 34 24.44 -2.28 -3.49
N THR A 35 24.82 -1.18 -2.84
CA THR A 35 25.59 -1.19 -1.59
C THR A 35 24.70 -1.01 -0.36
N VAL A 36 23.56 -0.35 -0.50
CA VAL A 36 22.60 -0.17 0.60
C VAL A 36 21.84 -1.48 0.84
N THR A 37 21.99 -2.00 2.05
CA THR A 37 21.36 -3.23 2.53
C THR A 37 19.92 -3.00 3.01
N ALA A 38 19.16 -4.08 3.17
CA ALA A 38 17.81 -4.03 3.75
C ALA A 38 17.80 -3.51 5.21
N ALA A 39 18.84 -3.84 5.99
CA ALA A 39 18.97 -3.37 7.37
C ALA A 39 19.21 -1.86 7.43
N GLU A 40 20.05 -1.32 6.54
CA GLU A 40 20.25 0.13 6.44
C GLU A 40 18.98 0.85 5.96
N LEU A 41 18.21 0.25 5.05
CA LEU A 41 16.88 0.76 4.69
C LEU A 41 15.97 0.81 5.92
N LYS A 42 15.90 -0.27 6.71
CA LYS A 42 15.04 -0.33 7.90
C LYS A 42 15.45 0.65 8.99
N ALA A 43 16.75 0.92 9.12
CA ALA A 43 17.26 1.91 10.06
C ALA A 43 16.93 3.35 9.66
N LYS A 44 16.73 3.61 8.36
CA LYS A 44 16.41 4.94 7.82
C LYS A 44 14.91 5.19 7.62
N TYR A 45 14.15 4.16 7.28
CA TYR A 45 12.76 4.26 6.86
C TYR A 45 11.89 3.29 7.65
N ASP A 46 10.78 3.80 8.18
CA ASP A 46 9.75 3.00 8.85
C ASP A 46 8.76 2.40 7.85
N VAL A 47 8.38 3.23 6.87
CA VAL A 47 7.45 2.88 5.79
C VAL A 47 8.11 3.23 4.46
N LEU A 48 8.05 2.30 3.51
CA LEU A 48 8.39 2.54 2.12
C LEU A 48 7.11 2.49 1.26
N SER A 49 6.75 3.61 0.65
CA SER A 49 5.71 3.68 -0.38
C SER A 49 6.36 3.50 -1.74
N VAL A 50 6.12 2.36 -2.40
CA VAL A 50 6.83 1.93 -3.61
C VAL A 50 5.86 1.83 -4.78
N GLY A 51 6.02 2.75 -5.74
CA GLY A 51 5.33 2.67 -7.03
C GLY A 51 5.97 1.61 -7.92
N LEU A 52 5.14 0.72 -8.47
CA LEU A 52 5.56 -0.37 -9.35
C LEU A 52 5.22 -0.11 -10.83
N HIS A 53 4.37 0.89 -11.12
CA HIS A 53 4.06 1.34 -12.48
C HIS A 53 5.34 1.58 -13.27
N VAL A 54 5.51 0.89 -14.41
CA VAL A 54 6.71 0.93 -15.27
C VAL A 54 8.05 0.79 -14.54
N SER A 55 8.05 0.17 -13.36
CA SER A 55 9.26 0.03 -12.55
C SER A 55 10.28 -0.90 -13.22
N THR A 56 11.56 -0.58 -13.01
CA THR A 56 12.72 -1.32 -13.54
C THR A 56 13.44 -2.10 -12.45
N PHE A 57 12.77 -2.36 -11.32
CA PHE A 57 13.37 -3.11 -10.21
C PHE A 57 13.90 -4.47 -10.67
N THR A 58 15.17 -4.72 -10.41
CA THR A 58 15.80 -6.02 -10.62
C THR A 58 15.32 -7.03 -9.57
N VAL A 59 15.56 -8.32 -9.82
CA VAL A 59 15.31 -9.39 -8.83
C VAL A 59 16.04 -9.12 -7.52
N ALA A 60 17.27 -8.59 -7.56
CA ALA A 60 18.04 -8.24 -6.37
C ALA A 60 17.39 -7.10 -5.56
N GLN A 61 16.87 -6.08 -6.25
CA GLN A 61 16.17 -4.97 -5.60
C GLN A 61 14.82 -5.42 -5.02
N ALA A 62 14.08 -6.29 -5.72
CA ALA A 62 12.87 -6.91 -5.18
C ALA A 62 13.18 -7.74 -3.92
N ALA A 63 14.21 -8.59 -3.94
CA ALA A 63 14.66 -9.34 -2.78
C ALA A 63 15.05 -8.45 -1.60
N LYS A 64 15.67 -7.28 -1.86
CA LYS A 64 15.97 -6.28 -0.84
C LYS A 64 14.70 -5.69 -0.20
N LEU A 65 13.66 -5.40 -0.98
CA LEU A 65 12.37 -4.94 -0.44
C LEU A 65 11.72 -6.01 0.44
N LYS A 66 11.76 -7.28 0.02
CA LYS A 66 11.29 -8.40 0.86
C LYS A 66 12.08 -8.48 2.17
N ALA A 67 13.41 -8.44 2.11
CA ALA A 67 14.25 -8.49 3.31
C ALA A 67 13.99 -7.29 4.25
N TYR A 68 13.70 -6.10 3.69
CA TYR A 68 13.29 -4.94 4.48
C TYR A 68 11.99 -5.21 5.26
N ALA A 69 10.99 -5.82 4.61
CA ALA A 69 9.74 -6.19 5.28
C ALA A 69 9.92 -7.29 6.34
N ASP A 70 10.76 -8.28 6.04
CA ASP A 70 11.11 -9.36 6.96
C ASP A 70 11.80 -8.81 8.24
N LEU A 71 12.58 -7.73 8.11
CA LEU A 71 13.22 -7.01 9.23
C LEU A 71 12.27 -6.07 9.99
N GLY A 72 10.96 -6.09 9.70
CA GLY A 72 9.97 -5.24 10.38
C GLY A 72 9.66 -3.93 9.67
N GLY A 73 10.15 -3.74 8.44
CA GLY A 73 9.79 -2.59 7.63
C GLY A 73 8.38 -2.73 7.10
N VAL A 74 7.66 -1.61 6.96
CA VAL A 74 6.31 -1.62 6.38
C VAL A 74 6.37 -1.15 4.93
N LEU A 75 5.71 -1.87 4.03
CA LEU A 75 5.63 -1.54 2.61
C LEU A 75 4.20 -1.21 2.21
N LEU A 76 4.08 -0.16 1.41
CA LEU A 76 2.89 0.16 0.67
C LEU A 76 3.24 0.06 -0.82
N LEU A 77 2.74 -0.97 -1.51
CA LEU A 77 3.01 -1.23 -2.92
C LEU A 77 1.87 -0.68 -3.78
N THR A 78 2.20 0.16 -4.75
CA THR A 78 1.21 0.68 -5.71
C THR A 78 1.49 0.11 -7.10
N CYS A 79 0.59 -0.73 -7.61
CA CYS A 79 0.80 -1.39 -8.90
C CYS A 79 0.52 -0.46 -10.09
N ASP A 80 -0.70 0.09 -10.15
CA ASP A 80 -1.23 0.81 -11.32
C ASP A 80 -1.30 -0.07 -12.59
N ASN A 81 -1.77 0.47 -13.71
CA ASN A 81 -1.98 -0.23 -14.97
C ASN A 81 -0.67 -0.56 -15.76
N SER A 82 0.25 -1.29 -15.15
CA SER A 82 1.49 -1.75 -15.80
C SER A 82 1.75 -3.24 -15.59
N THR A 83 2.56 -3.84 -16.47
CA THR A 83 3.08 -5.22 -16.35
C THR A 83 4.60 -5.26 -16.52
N ALA A 84 5.28 -4.14 -16.21
CA ALA A 84 6.73 -4.05 -16.33
C ALA A 84 7.45 -5.13 -15.51
N ALA A 85 8.61 -5.56 -16.00
CA ALA A 85 9.39 -6.63 -15.37
C ALA A 85 9.71 -6.32 -13.89
N GLY A 86 9.93 -5.05 -13.53
CA GLY A 86 10.17 -4.67 -12.14
C GLY A 86 8.98 -4.89 -11.23
N MET A 87 7.77 -4.62 -11.70
CA MET A 87 6.55 -4.94 -10.96
C MET A 87 6.43 -6.44 -10.74
N THR A 88 6.62 -7.23 -11.81
CA THR A 88 6.56 -8.69 -11.75
C THR A 88 7.58 -9.24 -10.74
N ASN A 89 8.83 -8.75 -10.77
CA ASN A 89 9.87 -9.14 -9.82
C ASN A 89 9.45 -8.87 -8.36
N VAL A 90 8.88 -7.69 -8.09
CA VAL A 90 8.43 -7.33 -6.74
C VAL A 90 7.21 -8.16 -6.31
N LEU A 91 6.18 -8.31 -7.14
CA LEU A 91 5.00 -9.08 -6.76
C LEU A 91 5.34 -10.56 -6.54
N GLN A 92 6.18 -11.15 -7.40
CA GLN A 92 6.58 -12.56 -7.28
C GLN A 92 7.46 -12.83 -6.07
N VAL A 93 8.35 -11.91 -5.66
CA VAL A 93 9.14 -12.12 -4.43
C VAL A 93 8.26 -12.14 -3.18
N PHE A 94 7.11 -11.47 -3.23
CA PHE A 94 6.08 -11.54 -2.20
C PHE A 94 5.08 -12.70 -2.37
N GLY A 95 5.30 -13.59 -3.36
CA GLY A 95 4.53 -14.83 -3.52
C GLY A 95 3.29 -14.73 -4.40
N HIS A 96 3.08 -13.60 -5.10
CA HIS A 96 1.99 -13.51 -6.07
C HIS A 96 2.27 -14.44 -7.27
N THR A 97 1.21 -15.00 -7.85
CA THR A 97 1.31 -15.98 -8.93
C THR A 97 0.45 -15.63 -10.15
N GLY A 98 0.64 -16.39 -11.23
CA GLY A 98 -0.09 -16.21 -12.48
C GLY A 98 0.40 -15.03 -13.32
N SER A 99 -0.41 -14.63 -14.29
CA SER A 99 -0.10 -13.54 -15.20
C SER A 99 -0.75 -12.25 -14.72
N PHE A 100 0.04 -11.18 -14.68
CA PHE A 100 -0.43 -9.83 -14.43
C PHE A 100 -0.91 -9.22 -15.75
N VAL A 101 -2.09 -8.59 -15.74
CA VAL A 101 -2.71 -8.01 -16.95
C VAL A 101 -3.09 -6.57 -16.66
N VAL A 102 -2.84 -5.69 -17.62
CA VAL A 102 -3.33 -4.30 -17.55
C VAL A 102 -4.78 -4.25 -17.99
N THR A 103 -5.64 -3.51 -17.28
CA THR A 103 -6.91 -3.09 -17.85
C THR A 103 -6.68 -1.81 -18.66
N PRO A 104 -7.47 -1.56 -19.74
CA PRO A 104 -7.54 -0.24 -20.33
C PRO A 104 -7.84 0.81 -19.26
N SER A 105 -7.35 2.04 -19.44
CA SER A 105 -7.67 3.14 -18.53
C SER A 105 -9.12 3.60 -18.77
N PHE A 106 -9.95 3.50 -17.73
CA PHE A 106 -11.32 4.01 -17.70
C PHE A 106 -11.71 4.27 -16.25
N THR A 107 -12.59 5.24 -16.01
CA THR A 107 -13.13 5.47 -14.67
C THR A 107 -13.96 4.27 -14.23
N TYR A 108 -13.69 3.78 -13.02
CA TYR A 108 -14.49 2.74 -12.39
C TYR A 108 -14.80 3.08 -10.94
N SER A 109 -15.76 2.36 -10.35
CA SER A 109 -16.04 2.39 -8.92
C SER A 109 -16.04 0.97 -8.39
N GLY A 110 -15.04 0.64 -7.58
CA GLY A 110 -15.06 -0.55 -6.73
C GLY A 110 -15.76 -0.29 -5.40
N VAL A 111 -15.59 -1.24 -4.48
CA VAL A 111 -16.20 -1.20 -3.16
C VAL A 111 -15.24 -1.78 -2.12
N SER A 112 -15.18 -1.15 -0.94
CA SER A 112 -14.49 -1.75 0.22
C SER A 112 -15.30 -2.90 0.81
N SER A 113 -14.62 -3.83 1.45
CA SER A 113 -15.24 -4.98 2.10
C SER A 113 -16.10 -4.57 3.30
N VAL A 114 -17.07 -5.43 3.63
CA VAL A 114 -17.94 -5.32 4.82
C VAL A 114 -17.47 -6.17 5.99
N SER A 115 -16.50 -7.05 5.76
CA SER A 115 -16.01 -8.01 6.76
C SER A 115 -14.50 -7.90 6.99
N GLU A 116 -13.80 -7.19 6.11
CA GLU A 116 -12.36 -6.99 6.18
C GLU A 116 -12.06 -5.50 6.05
N SER A 117 -11.44 -4.93 7.08
CA SER A 117 -11.09 -3.51 7.10
C SER A 117 -9.67 -3.31 7.66
N PHE A 118 -9.10 -2.13 7.40
CA PHE A 118 -7.78 -1.76 7.88
C PHE A 118 -7.82 -1.34 9.36
N SER A 119 -8.43 -0.19 9.63
CA SER A 119 -8.64 0.39 10.95
C SER A 119 -9.90 1.28 10.90
N SER A 120 -10.24 1.92 12.01
CA SER A 120 -11.43 2.78 12.12
C SER A 120 -11.16 4.16 12.73
N TYR A 121 -9.90 4.60 12.79
CA TYR A 121 -9.51 5.89 13.41
C TYR A 121 -10.22 7.08 12.78
N PHE A 122 -10.42 7.06 11.47
CA PHE A 122 -11.09 8.12 10.73
C PHE A 122 -12.58 7.84 10.50
N GLY A 123 -13.15 6.90 11.25
CA GLY A 123 -14.55 6.47 11.15
C GLY A 123 -14.74 5.25 10.25
N ASN A 124 -16.00 4.89 10.03
CA ASN A 124 -16.36 3.72 9.24
C ASN A 124 -16.00 3.92 7.75
N SER A 125 -15.36 2.91 7.17
CA SER A 125 -14.99 2.84 5.76
C SER A 125 -15.36 1.49 5.11
N GLU A 126 -16.34 0.78 5.66
CA GLU A 126 -16.92 -0.44 5.11
C GLU A 126 -17.98 -0.12 4.04
N ALA A 127 -18.08 -0.95 3.00
CA ALA A 127 -18.99 -0.77 1.85
C ALA A 127 -18.92 0.62 1.17
N VAL A 128 -17.79 1.32 1.25
CA VAL A 128 -17.65 2.64 0.61
C VAL A 128 -17.27 2.47 -0.86
N PRO A 129 -17.79 3.32 -1.76
CA PRO A 129 -17.32 3.37 -3.14
C PRO A 129 -15.86 3.82 -3.20
N LEU A 130 -15.06 3.15 -4.03
CA LEU A 130 -13.67 3.51 -4.29
C LEU A 130 -13.45 3.77 -5.78
N LYS A 131 -13.07 4.99 -6.14
CA LYS A 131 -12.92 5.43 -7.52
C LYS A 131 -11.47 5.32 -7.98
N GLY A 132 -11.29 4.79 -9.18
CA GLY A 132 -10.00 4.69 -9.85
C GLY A 132 -10.11 4.88 -11.36
N GLY A 133 -8.99 4.76 -12.06
CA GLY A 133 -8.86 5.09 -13.48
C GLY A 133 -7.94 4.17 -14.29
N GLY A 134 -7.16 3.30 -13.63
CA GLY A 134 -6.23 2.38 -14.28
C GLY A 134 -5.72 1.31 -13.33
N LEU A 135 -6.31 0.11 -13.36
CA LEU A 135 -5.89 -0.96 -12.45
C LEU A 135 -4.98 -2.01 -13.11
N LEU A 136 -4.07 -2.55 -12.30
CA LEU A 136 -3.56 -3.90 -12.51
C LEU A 136 -4.69 -4.90 -12.26
N ALA A 137 -5.11 -5.67 -13.27
CA ALA A 137 -6.04 -6.77 -13.09
C ALA A 137 -5.34 -7.92 -12.34
N ILE A 138 -5.79 -8.14 -11.10
CA ILE A 138 -5.33 -9.21 -10.24
C ILE A 138 -6.52 -9.77 -9.45
N THR A 139 -6.63 -11.09 -9.39
CA THR A 139 -7.70 -11.78 -8.66
C THR A 139 -7.20 -12.34 -7.34
N ALA A 140 -8.12 -12.68 -6.44
CA ALA A 140 -7.79 -13.30 -5.15
C ALA A 140 -6.97 -14.60 -5.30
N ALA A 141 -7.20 -15.37 -6.37
CA ALA A 141 -6.47 -16.62 -6.64
C ALA A 141 -4.98 -16.42 -6.97
N GLN A 142 -4.58 -15.19 -7.30
CA GLN A 142 -3.20 -14.83 -7.62
C GLN A 142 -2.44 -14.28 -6.41
N LEU A 143 -3.15 -14.01 -5.31
CA LEU A 143 -2.54 -13.51 -4.09
C LEU A 143 -1.84 -14.64 -3.32
N PRO A 144 -0.79 -14.34 -2.53
CA PRO A 144 -0.21 -15.31 -1.60
C PRO A 144 -1.25 -15.86 -0.63
N VAL A 145 -0.98 -17.07 -0.12
CA VAL A 145 -1.80 -17.69 0.95
C VAL A 145 -1.93 -16.73 2.14
N ASP A 146 -3.09 -16.74 2.79
CA ASP A 146 -3.43 -15.87 3.94
C ASP A 146 -3.49 -14.36 3.63
N SER A 147 -3.53 -13.97 2.35
CA SER A 147 -3.80 -12.58 1.98
C SER A 147 -5.23 -12.17 2.36
N ARG A 148 -5.38 -10.94 2.87
CA ARG A 148 -6.69 -10.36 3.21
C ARG A 148 -7.11 -9.39 2.12
N VAL A 149 -8.25 -9.65 1.47
CA VAL A 149 -8.83 -8.78 0.46
C VAL A 149 -9.68 -7.71 1.15
N ILE A 150 -9.29 -6.45 0.99
CA ILE A 150 -9.91 -5.31 1.69
C ILE A 150 -10.88 -4.54 0.77
N ALA A 151 -10.68 -4.60 -0.55
CA ALA A 151 -11.56 -3.98 -1.53
C ALA A 151 -11.49 -4.67 -2.88
N THR A 152 -12.56 -4.58 -3.67
CA THR A 152 -12.67 -5.20 -5.00
C THR A 152 -13.38 -4.32 -6.03
N TYR A 153 -13.14 -4.64 -7.30
CA TYR A 153 -13.93 -4.19 -8.45
C TYR A 153 -14.25 -5.40 -9.33
N GLY A 154 -15.49 -5.87 -9.25
CA GLY A 154 -15.86 -7.17 -9.81
C GLY A 154 -15.04 -8.29 -9.14
N THR A 155 -14.33 -9.07 -9.95
CA THR A 155 -13.42 -10.12 -9.48
C THR A 155 -12.00 -9.65 -9.19
N ASN A 156 -11.67 -8.40 -9.57
CA ASN A 156 -10.34 -7.84 -9.34
C ASN A 156 -10.23 -7.31 -7.92
N VAL A 157 -9.06 -7.50 -7.32
CA VAL A 157 -8.71 -6.97 -6.01
C VAL A 157 -8.18 -5.55 -6.19
N LEU A 158 -8.66 -4.64 -5.33
CA LEU A 158 -8.23 -3.24 -5.31
C LEU A 158 -7.20 -2.97 -4.22
N PHE A 159 -7.46 -3.45 -3.01
CA PHE A 159 -6.57 -3.34 -1.86
C PHE A 159 -6.47 -4.68 -1.17
N TRP A 160 -5.26 -5.06 -0.78
CA TRP A 160 -5.03 -6.27 0.01
C TRP A 160 -3.85 -6.13 0.95
N VAL A 161 -3.94 -6.84 2.07
CA VAL A 161 -2.79 -7.15 2.91
C VAL A 161 -2.17 -8.43 2.37
N VAL A 162 -0.88 -8.38 2.05
CA VAL A 162 -0.15 -9.50 1.47
C VAL A 162 0.09 -10.58 2.53
N GLY A 163 -0.35 -11.79 2.26
CA GLY A 163 -0.19 -12.93 3.15
C GLY A 163 1.27 -13.32 3.40
N GLY A 164 1.55 -13.94 4.54
CA GLY A 164 2.91 -14.29 4.95
C GLY A 164 3.81 -13.11 5.35
N THR A 165 3.30 -11.88 5.36
CA THR A 165 4.07 -10.66 5.70
C THR A 165 3.80 -10.11 7.09
N LYS A 166 3.06 -10.86 7.93
CA LYS A 166 2.59 -10.42 9.26
C LYS A 166 1.86 -9.06 9.23
N GLY A 167 1.18 -8.75 8.13
CA GLY A 167 0.47 -7.47 7.96
C GLY A 167 1.31 -6.30 7.47
N ARG A 168 2.62 -6.48 7.28
CA ARG A 168 3.56 -5.38 6.98
C ARG A 168 3.58 -4.93 5.53
N VAL A 169 2.96 -5.67 4.63
CA VAL A 169 2.89 -5.29 3.21
C VAL A 169 1.43 -5.13 2.82
N VAL A 170 1.07 -3.90 2.49
CA VAL A 170 -0.21 -3.56 1.86
C VAL A 170 0.07 -3.26 0.40
N ALA A 171 -0.76 -3.79 -0.49
CA ALA A 171 -0.67 -3.54 -1.91
C ALA A 171 -2.02 -3.09 -2.46
N PHE A 172 -1.97 -2.25 -3.48
CA PHE A 172 -3.17 -1.79 -4.17
C PHE A 172 -2.95 -1.61 -5.67
N SER A 173 -3.99 -1.92 -6.43
CA SER A 173 -3.85 -2.17 -7.87
C SER A 173 -3.82 -0.90 -8.73
N ASP A 174 -4.16 0.25 -8.18
CA ASP A 174 -4.36 1.51 -8.91
C ASP A 174 -3.98 2.72 -8.05
N ILE A 175 -3.10 3.59 -8.53
CA ILE A 175 -2.71 4.82 -7.82
C ILE A 175 -3.88 5.77 -7.61
N ASP A 176 -4.83 5.81 -8.55
CA ASP A 176 -5.97 6.72 -8.54
C ASP A 176 -6.86 6.50 -7.32
N LEU A 177 -6.88 5.29 -6.75
CA LEU A 177 -7.59 4.97 -5.50
C LEU A 177 -7.11 5.81 -4.31
N ALA A 178 -5.87 6.32 -4.34
CA ALA A 178 -5.27 7.11 -3.27
C ALA A 178 -5.23 8.63 -3.57
N VAL A 179 -5.75 9.06 -4.73
CA VAL A 179 -5.68 10.47 -5.16
C VAL A 179 -6.99 11.03 -5.71
N ILE A 180 -7.86 10.23 -6.31
CA ILE A 180 -9.20 10.68 -6.74
C ILE A 180 -10.05 10.92 -5.50
N ASP A 181 -10.66 12.10 -5.43
CA ASP A 181 -11.50 12.53 -4.31
C ASP A 181 -10.79 12.42 -2.93
N VAL A 182 -9.44 12.47 -2.91
CA VAL A 182 -8.63 12.49 -1.69
C VAL A 182 -7.81 13.78 -1.69
N ASP A 183 -8.39 14.85 -1.15
CA ASP A 183 -7.80 16.19 -1.24
C ASP A 183 -8.03 17.04 0.03
N GLY A 184 -7.67 18.32 -0.04
CA GLY A 184 -7.89 19.25 1.07
C GLY A 184 -7.20 18.85 2.38
N ALA A 185 -7.80 19.33 3.48
CA ALA A 185 -7.28 19.14 4.84
C ALA A 185 -8.15 18.26 5.75
N THR A 186 -9.44 18.21 5.45
CA THR A 186 -10.44 17.45 6.21
C THR A 186 -10.63 16.09 5.57
N ILE A 187 -10.86 15.07 6.40
CA ILE A 187 -11.25 13.73 5.95
C ILE A 187 -12.76 13.63 6.13
N ASP A 188 -13.52 13.84 5.05
CA ASP A 188 -14.97 14.01 5.11
C ASP A 188 -15.75 13.03 4.22
N ASN A 189 -15.09 12.38 3.25
CA ASN A 189 -15.75 11.40 2.39
C ASN A 189 -15.30 9.95 2.66
N GLY A 190 -16.06 8.98 2.11
CA GLY A 190 -15.82 7.55 2.37
C GLY A 190 -14.46 7.05 1.88
N GLN A 191 -14.01 7.51 0.70
CA GLN A 191 -12.73 7.11 0.12
C GLN A 191 -11.55 7.68 0.91
N GLU A 192 -11.64 8.94 1.35
CA GLU A 192 -10.65 9.53 2.25
C GLU A 192 -10.56 8.77 3.56
N ARG A 193 -11.69 8.42 4.18
CA ARG A 193 -11.68 7.61 5.41
C ARG A 193 -11.02 6.26 5.17
N PHE A 194 -11.35 5.58 4.07
CA PHE A 194 -10.75 4.30 3.71
C PHE A 194 -9.22 4.39 3.58
N VAL A 195 -8.73 5.36 2.81
CA VAL A 195 -7.30 5.54 2.55
C VAL A 195 -6.57 6.00 3.82
N ASN A 196 -7.15 6.86 4.64
CA ASN A 196 -6.53 7.27 5.90
C ASN A 196 -6.57 6.15 6.97
N ASN A 197 -7.62 5.31 6.99
CA ASN A 197 -7.65 4.11 7.82
C ASN A 197 -6.59 3.08 7.38
N MET A 198 -6.30 2.97 6.08
CA MET A 198 -5.15 2.20 5.57
C MET A 198 -3.82 2.76 6.09
N MET A 199 -3.64 4.09 6.03
CA MET A 199 -2.41 4.72 6.50
C MET A 199 -2.22 4.59 8.02
N ALA A 200 -3.29 4.74 8.80
CA ALA A 200 -3.24 4.46 10.24
C ALA A 200 -2.91 2.99 10.54
N TYR A 201 -3.43 2.05 9.76
CA TYR A 201 -3.05 0.63 9.86
C TYR A 201 -1.56 0.42 9.56
N VAL A 202 -1.05 1.02 8.48
CA VAL A 202 0.37 0.99 8.10
C VAL A 202 1.25 1.52 9.23
N PHE A 203 0.88 2.63 9.87
CA PHE A 203 1.63 3.16 11.02
C PHE A 203 1.50 2.29 12.27
N ASP A 204 0.34 1.70 12.53
CA ASP A 204 0.19 0.72 13.61
C ASP A 204 1.16 -0.47 13.41
N GLN A 205 1.37 -0.92 12.17
CA GLN A 205 2.32 -2.01 11.87
C GLN A 205 3.79 -1.63 12.14
N VAL A 206 4.16 -0.35 12.03
CA VAL A 206 5.51 0.13 12.41
C VAL A 206 5.74 -0.01 13.92
N LEU A 207 4.68 0.21 14.71
CA LEU A 207 4.74 0.21 16.17
C LEU A 207 4.73 -1.21 16.77
N VAL A 208 4.39 -2.23 15.97
CA VAL A 208 4.47 -3.63 16.38
C VAL A 208 5.92 -4.09 16.34
N SER A 209 6.42 -4.67 17.43
CA SER A 209 7.77 -5.21 17.48
C SER A 209 8.01 -6.26 16.39
N ALA A 210 9.23 -6.27 15.85
CA ALA A 210 9.66 -7.35 14.97
C ALA A 210 9.76 -8.66 15.78
N GLU A 211 8.72 -9.50 15.70
CA GLU A 211 8.78 -10.90 16.13
C GLU A 211 9.56 -11.78 15.14
#